data_AF-A0A5C6SFE0-F1
#
_entry.id   AF-A0A5C6SFE0-F1
#
_cell.length_a   1.000
_cell.length_b   1.000
_cell.length_c   1.000
_cell.angle_alpha   90.00
_cell.angle_beta   90.00
_cell.angle_gamma   90.00
#
_symmetry.space_group_name_H-M   'P 1'
#
loop_
_entity.id
_entity.type
_entity.pdbx_description
1 polymer ?
#
loop_
_entity_poly.entity_id
_entity_poly.type
_entity_poly.pdbx_seq_one_letter_code
_entity_poly.pdbx_strand_id
1 'polypeptide(L)'
;LRLDRIDLNSHVEWKTVPESEDYDRVRQDTLELQVNNNYTHLEARPQWRSVILRSAESKFIDIVAAWDHTASDGKGERHVASTKLYCTGLLHALALVSLATRLPETKAQAFESGTPVCLRQFHRPGSYKLDVERTAFNCITYWSYIFDQNVVAKVRKQVRNVKHKPESHMDLEATAWSAAQELRQGIFENLNSGTKNDIIGLVKLIRDWRSYLAGLSKNRTHALEVSNLGVMEVKEGSEGEEAAERCGWEVDRAIFIQAAAISGPALTLSVVSVKGKALTMTCCWQVGVVEEDLARGFSEDIGTWLNSLGNTGTFDIGRGEKPSE
;
A
#
# COMPACT_ATOMS: atom_id res chain seq x y z
N LEU A 1 -3.19 10.17 -24.70
CA LEU A 1 -4.44 10.25 -25.48
C LEU A 1 -5.12 11.57 -25.14
N ARG A 2 -5.45 12.41 -26.12
CA ARG A 2 -6.30 13.60 -25.90
C ARG A 2 -7.65 13.31 -26.55
N LEU A 3 -8.71 13.32 -25.76
CA LEU A 3 -10.06 13.05 -26.22
C LEU A 3 -10.84 14.36 -26.27
N ASP A 4 -11.61 14.55 -27.34
CA ASP A 4 -12.48 15.72 -27.49
C ASP A 4 -13.74 15.63 -26.63
N ARG A 5 -14.14 14.41 -26.24
CA ARG A 5 -15.25 14.12 -25.33
C ARG A 5 -15.00 12.86 -24.52
N ILE A 6 -15.59 12.80 -23.33
CA ILE A 6 -15.64 11.61 -22.46
C ILE A 6 -17.11 11.30 -22.17
N ASP A 7 -17.55 10.08 -22.41
CA ASP A 7 -18.89 9.61 -22.04
C ASP A 7 -18.86 9.01 -20.63
N LEU A 8 -19.35 9.76 -19.65
CA LEU A 8 -19.32 9.32 -18.25
C LEU A 8 -20.15 8.06 -17.98
N ASN A 9 -21.14 7.72 -18.82
CA ASN A 9 -21.90 6.47 -18.65
C ASN A 9 -21.04 5.23 -18.87
N SER A 10 -19.92 5.38 -19.57
CA SER A 10 -18.92 4.32 -19.78
C SER A 10 -17.87 4.23 -18.66
N HIS A 11 -17.89 5.17 -17.70
CA HIS A 11 -16.85 5.30 -16.67
C HIS A 11 -17.40 5.37 -15.24
N VAL A 12 -18.63 5.81 -15.04
CA VAL A 12 -19.22 5.99 -13.70
C VAL A 12 -20.47 5.14 -13.59
N GLU A 13 -20.44 4.20 -12.67
CA GLU A 13 -21.57 3.36 -12.31
C GLU A 13 -22.14 3.80 -10.96
N TRP A 14 -23.45 3.89 -10.85
CA TRP A 14 -24.15 4.13 -9.58
C TRP A 14 -24.86 2.86 -9.16
N LYS A 15 -24.54 2.34 -7.97
CA LYS A 15 -25.19 1.16 -7.39
C LYS A 15 -25.79 1.51 -6.05
N THR A 16 -27.12 1.36 -5.94
CA THR A 16 -27.82 1.44 -4.65
C THR A 16 -27.89 0.04 -4.07
N VAL A 17 -27.32 -0.16 -2.88
CA VAL A 17 -27.33 -1.44 -2.18
C VAL A 17 -28.61 -1.53 -1.33
N PRO A 18 -29.50 -2.52 -1.61
CA PRO A 18 -30.73 -2.71 -0.84
C PRO A 18 -30.46 -3.19 0.59
N GLU A 19 -31.42 -2.97 1.49
CA GLU A 19 -31.37 -3.43 2.90
C GLU A 19 -31.20 -4.96 3.03
N SER A 20 -31.65 -5.71 2.02
CA SER A 20 -31.54 -7.18 2.00
C SER A 20 -30.12 -7.68 1.69
N GLU A 21 -29.20 -6.81 1.27
CA GLU A 21 -27.83 -7.17 0.90
C GLU A 21 -26.82 -6.70 1.94
N ASP A 22 -25.81 -7.53 2.20
CA ASP A 22 -24.68 -7.16 3.03
C ASP A 22 -23.82 -6.11 2.30
N TYR A 23 -23.89 -4.86 2.77
CA TYR A 23 -23.17 -3.75 2.19
C TYR A 23 -21.65 -3.96 2.19
N ASP A 24 -21.08 -4.51 3.26
CA ASP A 24 -19.63 -4.72 3.36
C ASP A 24 -19.16 -5.76 2.35
N ARG A 25 -19.95 -6.83 2.15
CA ARG A 25 -19.71 -7.81 1.11
C ARG A 25 -19.80 -7.20 -0.28
N VAL A 26 -20.83 -6.39 -0.56
CA VAL A 26 -20.97 -5.70 -1.86
C VAL A 26 -19.80 -4.75 -2.13
N ARG A 27 -19.31 -4.04 -1.09
CA ARG A 27 -18.12 -3.20 -1.20
C ARG A 27 -16.89 -4.04 -1.53
N GLN A 28 -16.67 -5.15 -0.81
CA GLN A 28 -15.54 -6.05 -1.05
C GLN A 28 -15.56 -6.62 -2.47
N ASP A 29 -16.71 -7.16 -2.91
CA ASP A 29 -16.90 -7.70 -4.25
C ASP A 29 -16.63 -6.62 -5.32
N THR A 30 -17.05 -5.38 -5.06
CA THR A 30 -16.79 -4.24 -5.95
C THR A 30 -15.29 -3.95 -6.02
N LEU A 31 -14.59 -3.85 -4.89
CA LEU A 31 -13.15 -3.61 -4.85
C LEU A 31 -12.37 -4.72 -5.58
N GLU A 32 -12.71 -5.98 -5.35
CA GLU A 32 -12.10 -7.15 -6.01
C GLU A 32 -12.36 -7.13 -7.52
N LEU A 33 -13.57 -6.82 -7.95
CA LEU A 33 -13.90 -6.69 -9.37
C LEU A 33 -13.09 -5.55 -10.02
N GLN A 34 -13.01 -4.41 -9.33
CA GLN A 34 -12.34 -3.22 -9.84
C GLN A 34 -10.83 -3.38 -9.95
N VAL A 35 -10.18 -4.11 -9.03
CA VAL A 35 -8.73 -4.37 -9.09
C VAL A 35 -8.35 -5.45 -10.11
N ASN A 36 -9.24 -6.42 -10.37
CA ASN A 36 -8.94 -7.55 -11.27
C ASN A 36 -9.37 -7.32 -12.73
N ASN A 37 -10.27 -6.38 -13.02
CA ASN A 37 -10.76 -6.17 -14.37
C ASN A 37 -9.81 -5.30 -15.21
N ASN A 38 -9.30 -5.86 -16.30
CA ASN A 38 -8.44 -5.16 -17.26
C ASN A 38 -9.16 -4.03 -18.01
N TYR A 39 -8.39 -3.02 -18.42
CA TYR A 39 -8.82 -2.02 -19.40
C TYR A 39 -8.56 -2.54 -20.82
N THR A 40 -9.60 -2.63 -21.64
CA THR A 40 -9.53 -3.24 -22.99
C THR A 40 -9.52 -2.23 -24.14
N HIS A 41 -9.86 -0.97 -23.88
CA HIS A 41 -9.99 0.09 -24.90
C HIS A 41 -8.96 1.21 -24.72
N LEU A 42 -7.68 0.83 -24.56
CA LEU A 42 -6.58 1.72 -24.16
C LEU A 42 -6.38 2.93 -25.10
N GLU A 43 -6.69 2.79 -26.38
CA GLU A 43 -6.53 3.84 -27.40
C GLU A 43 -7.74 4.75 -27.55
N ALA A 44 -8.90 4.34 -27.04
CA ALA A 44 -10.17 5.01 -27.29
C ALA A 44 -10.85 5.56 -26.02
N ARG A 45 -10.42 5.11 -24.83
CA ARG A 45 -11.03 5.50 -23.55
C ARG A 45 -9.96 5.84 -22.51
N PRO A 46 -10.25 6.80 -21.60
CA PRO A 46 -9.46 6.97 -20.39
C PRO A 46 -9.42 5.66 -19.59
N GLN A 47 -8.28 5.36 -18.97
CA GLN A 47 -8.08 4.12 -18.24
C GLN A 47 -8.39 4.34 -16.76
N TRP A 48 -9.57 4.88 -16.49
CA TRP A 48 -10.13 5.02 -15.14
C TRP A 48 -11.61 4.72 -15.19
N ARG A 49 -12.16 4.29 -14.05
CA ARG A 49 -13.59 4.08 -13.83
C ARG A 49 -13.91 4.31 -12.36
N SER A 50 -15.18 4.53 -12.07
CA SER A 50 -15.66 4.76 -10.71
C SER A 50 -16.97 4.01 -10.50
N VAL A 51 -17.11 3.38 -9.34
CA VAL A 51 -18.37 2.83 -8.86
C VAL A 51 -18.78 3.59 -7.61
N ILE A 52 -19.93 4.22 -7.65
CA ILE A 52 -20.53 4.94 -6.53
C ILE A 52 -21.51 3.99 -5.84
N LEU A 53 -21.10 3.46 -4.68
CA LEU A 53 -21.94 2.62 -3.84
C LEU A 53 -22.71 3.48 -2.86
N ARG A 54 -24.03 3.38 -2.87
CA ARG A 54 -24.92 4.10 -1.95
C ARG A 54 -25.73 3.10 -1.15
N SER A 55 -25.75 3.27 0.17
CA SER A 55 -26.67 2.53 1.04
C SER A 55 -28.10 3.05 0.89
N ALA A 56 -29.09 2.15 0.89
CA ALA A 56 -30.50 2.52 1.00
C ALA A 56 -30.88 3.05 2.39
N GLU A 57 -30.17 2.62 3.44
CA GLU A 57 -30.52 2.86 4.86
C GLU A 57 -29.90 4.14 5.43
N SER A 58 -28.72 4.50 4.93
CA SER A 58 -27.82 5.45 5.60
C SER A 58 -27.28 6.49 4.64
N LYS A 59 -26.93 7.65 5.20
CA LYS A 59 -26.36 8.77 4.46
C LYS A 59 -24.85 8.64 4.30
N PHE A 60 -24.39 7.49 3.83
CA PHE A 60 -22.99 7.28 3.46
C PHE A 60 -22.88 6.74 2.03
N ILE A 61 -21.77 7.07 1.38
CA ILE A 61 -21.47 6.67 0.01
C ILE A 61 -20.00 6.24 -0.02
N ASP A 62 -19.69 5.10 -0.63
CA ASP A 62 -18.32 4.77 -1.02
C ASP A 62 -18.10 5.14 -2.49
N ILE A 63 -17.01 5.83 -2.76
CA ILE A 63 -16.56 6.15 -4.12
C ILE A 63 -15.37 5.24 -4.43
N VAL A 64 -15.60 4.18 -5.20
CA VAL A 64 -14.55 3.26 -5.63
C VAL A 64 -13.98 3.75 -6.94
N ALA A 65 -12.90 4.53 -6.88
CA ALA A 65 -12.14 4.94 -8.05
C ALA A 65 -11.06 3.91 -8.38
N ALA A 66 -11.00 3.48 -9.64
CA ALA A 66 -9.97 2.57 -10.15
C ALA A 66 -9.35 3.15 -11.40
N TRP A 67 -8.05 2.95 -11.59
CA TRP A 67 -7.31 3.41 -12.75
C TRP A 67 -6.19 2.44 -13.13
N ASP A 68 -5.76 2.51 -14.38
CA ASP A 68 -4.57 1.80 -14.84
C ASP A 68 -3.32 2.47 -14.26
N HIS A 69 -2.45 1.67 -13.66
CA HIS A 69 -1.28 2.20 -12.95
C HIS A 69 -0.33 2.96 -13.88
N THR A 70 -0.37 2.78 -15.22
CA THR A 70 0.42 3.61 -16.14
C THR A 70 -0.03 5.07 -16.17
N ALA A 71 -1.27 5.36 -15.77
CA ALA A 71 -1.85 6.70 -15.78
C ALA A 71 -1.51 7.53 -14.54
N SER A 72 -1.44 6.93 -13.35
CA SER A 72 -1.23 7.66 -12.10
C SER A 72 -0.68 6.77 -10.99
N ASP A 73 0.12 7.37 -10.10
CA ASP A 73 0.42 6.77 -8.79
C ASP A 73 -0.65 7.14 -7.76
N GLY A 74 -0.60 6.52 -6.57
CA GLY A 74 -1.56 6.78 -5.49
C GLY A 74 -1.46 8.16 -4.83
N LYS A 75 -0.47 8.99 -5.20
CA LYS A 75 -0.37 10.40 -4.78
C LYS A 75 -0.95 11.37 -5.82
N GLY A 76 -1.24 10.91 -7.03
CA GLY A 76 -1.89 11.71 -8.07
C GLY A 76 -3.33 12.10 -7.75
N GLU A 77 -3.97 11.40 -6.81
CA GLU A 77 -5.26 11.75 -6.21
C GLU A 77 -5.00 12.52 -4.89
N ARG A 78 -5.41 13.78 -4.83
CA ARG A 78 -4.99 14.74 -3.78
C ARG A 78 -5.45 14.36 -2.36
N HIS A 79 -4.83 15.03 -1.40
CA HIS A 79 -5.17 15.20 0.03
C HIS A 79 -4.39 14.32 1.02
N VAL A 80 -3.44 13.49 0.59
CA VAL A 80 -2.64 12.70 1.53
C VAL A 80 -1.38 13.45 1.96
N ALA A 81 -1.36 13.92 3.21
CA ALA A 81 -0.18 14.47 3.87
C ALA A 81 1.02 13.51 3.81
N SER A 82 2.21 14.05 4.02
CA SER A 82 3.49 13.36 3.89
C SER A 82 3.50 12.01 4.61
N THR A 83 4.09 11.01 3.95
CA THR A 83 4.24 9.65 4.47
C THR A 83 4.96 9.68 5.81
N LYS A 84 4.31 9.19 6.87
CA LYS A 84 4.96 9.04 8.18
C LYS A 84 5.94 7.86 8.08
N LEU A 85 7.21 8.15 7.84
CA LEU A 85 8.28 7.15 7.65
C LEU A 85 8.38 6.13 8.80
N TYR A 86 7.99 6.51 10.02
CA TYR A 86 7.91 5.60 11.17
C TYR A 86 6.94 4.44 10.94
N CYS A 87 5.78 4.70 10.35
CA CYS A 87 4.79 3.66 10.05
C CYS A 87 5.32 2.73 8.96
N THR A 88 5.92 3.26 7.90
CA THR A 88 6.50 2.44 6.82
C THR A 88 7.61 1.52 7.33
N GLY A 89 8.57 2.05 8.11
CA GLY A 89 9.63 1.23 8.69
C GLY A 89 9.09 0.15 9.62
N LEU A 90 8.09 0.48 10.45
CA LEU A 90 7.44 -0.49 11.32
C LEU A 90 6.76 -1.63 10.55
N LEU A 91 6.01 -1.31 9.50
CA LEU A 91 5.33 -2.33 8.69
C LEU A 91 6.30 -3.31 8.04
N HIS A 92 7.43 -2.81 7.53
CA HIS A 92 8.51 -3.66 7.02
C HIS A 92 9.11 -4.56 8.11
N ALA A 93 9.29 -4.04 9.32
CA ALA A 93 9.81 -4.84 10.43
C ALA A 93 8.82 -5.92 10.92
N LEU A 94 7.53 -5.60 10.98
CA LEU A 94 6.49 -6.59 11.29
C LEU A 94 6.44 -7.66 10.19
N ALA A 95 6.52 -7.25 8.92
CA ALA A 95 6.62 -8.16 7.81
C ALA A 95 7.85 -9.07 7.88
N LEU A 96 9.01 -8.55 8.29
CA LEU A 96 10.19 -9.35 8.55
C LEU A 96 9.88 -10.47 9.54
N VAL A 97 9.21 -10.15 10.66
CA VAL A 97 8.86 -11.16 11.65
C VAL A 97 7.88 -12.19 11.07
N SER A 98 6.78 -11.73 10.49
CA SER A 98 5.76 -12.63 9.91
C SER A 98 6.36 -13.58 8.86
N LEU A 99 7.07 -13.05 7.87
CA LEU A 99 7.66 -13.86 6.80
C LEU A 99 8.76 -14.80 7.33
N ALA A 100 9.59 -14.36 8.26
CA ALA A 100 10.61 -15.22 8.88
C ALA A 100 9.98 -16.39 9.65
N THR A 101 8.77 -16.22 10.22
CA THR A 101 8.04 -17.29 10.91
C THR A 101 7.32 -18.24 9.96
N ARG A 102 6.75 -17.73 8.87
CA ARG A 102 5.88 -18.50 7.96
C ARG A 102 6.65 -19.20 6.86
N LEU A 103 7.78 -18.64 6.40
CA LEU A 103 8.57 -19.22 5.33
C LEU A 103 9.59 -20.25 5.85
N PRO A 104 9.79 -21.38 5.13
CA PRO A 104 10.80 -22.37 5.51
C PRO A 104 12.22 -21.80 5.50
N GLU A 105 13.03 -22.11 6.51
CA GLU A 105 14.42 -21.64 6.65
C GLU A 105 15.30 -22.07 5.47
N THR A 106 15.04 -23.26 4.91
CA THR A 106 15.78 -23.79 3.76
C THR A 106 15.49 -23.06 2.45
N LYS A 107 14.37 -22.31 2.39
CA LYS A 107 13.94 -21.59 1.19
C LYS A 107 14.10 -20.07 1.31
N ALA A 108 14.00 -19.52 2.52
CA ALA A 108 14.01 -18.09 2.79
C ALA A 108 14.98 -17.74 3.92
N GLN A 109 16.28 -17.81 3.62
CA GLN A 109 17.32 -17.37 4.54
C GLN A 109 17.44 -15.84 4.55
N ALA A 110 17.14 -15.18 3.44
CA ALA A 110 17.09 -13.73 3.28
C ALA A 110 15.94 -13.39 2.32
N PHE A 111 15.45 -12.17 2.37
CA PHE A 111 14.46 -11.68 1.41
C PHE A 111 14.52 -10.17 1.26
N GLU A 112 14.13 -9.68 0.08
CA GLU A 112 14.10 -8.27 -0.23
C GLU A 112 12.68 -7.73 -0.08
N SER A 113 12.54 -6.56 0.55
CA SER A 113 11.33 -5.76 0.55
C SER A 113 11.54 -4.47 -0.22
N GLY A 114 10.44 -3.83 -0.63
CA GLY A 114 10.49 -2.59 -1.35
C GLY A 114 9.43 -1.59 -0.92
N THR A 115 9.70 -0.31 -1.17
CA THR A 115 8.76 0.78 -0.96
C THR A 115 8.85 1.78 -2.10
N PRO A 116 7.71 2.15 -2.72
CA PRO A 116 7.63 3.30 -3.59
C PRO A 116 7.91 4.60 -2.82
N VAL A 117 8.79 5.44 -3.35
CA VAL A 117 9.14 6.75 -2.78
C VAL A 117 8.71 7.84 -3.73
N CYS A 118 7.94 8.81 -3.22
CA CYS A 118 7.43 9.92 -4.02
C CYS A 118 8.55 10.88 -4.45
N LEU A 119 8.65 11.15 -5.75
CA LEU A 119 9.62 12.09 -6.32
C LEU A 119 9.08 13.51 -6.46
N ARG A 120 7.78 13.75 -6.22
CA ARG A 120 7.16 15.09 -6.34
C ARG A 120 7.90 16.15 -5.52
N GLN A 121 8.31 15.79 -4.30
CA GLN A 121 9.07 16.66 -3.39
C GLN A 121 10.44 17.15 -3.89
N PHE A 122 11.01 16.52 -4.93
CA PHE A 122 12.29 16.95 -5.52
C PHE A 122 12.12 17.94 -6.68
N HIS A 123 10.88 18.26 -7.05
CA HIS A 123 10.60 19.25 -8.08
C HIS A 123 10.74 20.65 -7.51
N ARG A 124 11.40 21.54 -8.27
CA ARG A 124 11.52 22.95 -7.89
C ARG A 124 10.23 23.69 -8.29
N PRO A 125 9.60 24.47 -7.40
CA PRO A 125 8.48 25.32 -7.77
C PRO A 125 8.80 26.20 -8.98
N GLY A 126 7.89 26.25 -9.96
CA GLY A 126 8.03 27.07 -11.18
C GLY A 126 9.00 26.52 -12.24
N SER A 127 9.63 25.37 -12.03
CA SER A 127 10.54 24.76 -13.03
C SER A 127 9.83 24.19 -14.26
N TYR A 128 8.51 23.98 -14.19
CA TYR A 128 7.70 23.45 -15.27
C TYR A 128 6.33 24.13 -15.28
N LYS A 129 5.65 24.13 -16.44
CA LYS A 129 4.27 24.65 -16.57
C LYS A 129 3.22 23.79 -15.85
N LEU A 130 3.63 22.62 -15.35
CA LEU A 130 2.78 21.63 -14.71
C LEU A 130 2.91 21.76 -13.20
N ASP A 131 1.77 21.86 -12.53
CA ASP A 131 1.70 21.71 -11.09
C ASP A 131 1.79 20.22 -10.75
N VAL A 132 3.00 19.78 -10.37
CA VAL A 132 3.32 18.37 -10.10
C VAL A 132 2.55 17.79 -8.92
N GLU A 133 2.18 18.64 -7.95
CA GLU A 133 1.39 18.25 -6.77
C GLU A 133 -0.08 18.07 -7.13
N ARG A 134 -0.54 18.75 -8.19
CA ARG A 134 -1.94 18.74 -8.63
C ARG A 134 -2.21 17.85 -9.83
N THR A 135 -1.19 17.24 -10.41
CA THR A 135 -1.29 16.42 -11.62
C THR A 135 -1.22 14.92 -11.30
N ALA A 136 -2.17 14.17 -11.86
CA ALA A 136 -2.15 12.72 -11.88
C ALA A 136 -1.12 12.22 -12.90
N PHE A 137 -0.05 11.59 -12.41
CA PHE A 137 0.96 10.86 -13.18
C PHE A 137 1.82 10.02 -12.23
N ASN A 138 2.59 9.06 -12.77
CA ASN A 138 3.58 8.34 -11.98
C ASN A 138 4.80 9.22 -11.71
N CYS A 139 5.04 9.49 -10.43
CA CYS A 139 6.16 10.28 -9.94
C CYS A 139 6.78 9.59 -8.72
N ILE A 140 7.24 8.37 -8.92
CA ILE A 140 7.83 7.53 -7.88
C ILE A 140 9.17 6.96 -8.34
N THR A 141 10.01 6.63 -7.36
CA THR A 141 11.13 5.70 -7.48
C THR A 141 10.89 4.52 -6.55
N TYR A 142 11.64 3.44 -6.72
CA TYR A 142 11.51 2.25 -5.89
C TYR A 142 12.74 2.09 -5.00
N TRP A 143 12.53 2.08 -3.68
CA TRP A 143 13.59 1.84 -2.71
C TRP A 143 13.52 0.39 -2.23
N SER A 144 14.61 -0.34 -2.42
CA SER A 144 14.79 -1.74 -2.01
C SER A 144 15.52 -1.83 -0.68
N TYR A 145 15.16 -2.82 0.13
CA TYR A 145 15.86 -3.18 1.36
C TYR A 145 15.96 -4.70 1.50
N ILE A 146 17.16 -5.19 1.85
CA ILE A 146 17.40 -6.62 2.03
C ILE A 146 17.43 -6.96 3.51
N PHE A 147 16.53 -7.83 3.94
CA PHE A 147 16.66 -8.53 5.20
C PHE A 147 17.65 -9.68 5.02
N ASP A 148 18.87 -9.47 5.49
CA ASP A 148 19.96 -10.43 5.32
C ASP A 148 19.75 -11.73 6.14
N GLN A 149 20.65 -12.68 5.92
CA GLN A 149 20.59 -13.97 6.61
C GLN A 149 20.73 -13.84 8.13
N ASN A 150 21.45 -12.82 8.61
CA ASN A 150 21.71 -12.64 10.03
C ASN A 150 20.46 -12.17 10.75
N VAL A 151 19.78 -11.14 10.23
CA VAL A 151 18.56 -10.62 10.85
C VAL A 151 17.42 -11.62 10.78
N VAL A 152 17.26 -12.32 9.66
CA VAL A 152 16.24 -13.37 9.52
C VAL A 152 16.51 -14.53 10.47
N ALA A 153 17.76 -15.02 10.57
CA ALA A 153 18.12 -16.08 11.52
C ALA A 153 17.92 -15.65 12.98
N LYS A 154 18.28 -14.40 13.32
CA LYS A 154 18.08 -13.82 14.66
C LYS A 154 16.59 -13.82 15.03
N VAL A 155 15.73 -13.31 14.15
CA VAL A 155 14.27 -13.28 14.36
C VAL A 155 13.71 -14.70 14.51
N ARG A 156 14.09 -15.64 13.63
CA ARG A 156 13.67 -17.05 13.73
C ARG A 156 14.06 -17.68 15.07
N LYS A 157 15.26 -17.38 15.58
CA LYS A 157 15.72 -17.84 16.89
C LYS A 157 14.91 -17.23 18.02
N GLN A 158 14.66 -15.93 17.99
CA GLN A 158 13.88 -15.24 19.01
C GLN A 158 12.43 -15.71 19.05
N VAL A 159 11.79 -15.94 17.90
CA VAL A 159 10.44 -16.52 17.85
C VAL A 159 10.41 -17.92 18.48
N ARG A 160 11.41 -18.77 18.18
CA ARG A 160 11.54 -20.08 18.85
C ARG A 160 11.69 -19.94 20.36
N ASN A 161 12.45 -18.96 20.83
CA ASN A 161 12.61 -18.69 22.26
C ASN A 161 11.29 -18.27 22.91
N VAL A 162 10.49 -17.39 22.27
CA VAL A 162 9.19 -16.93 22.82
C VAL A 162 8.24 -18.10 23.07
N LYS A 163 8.26 -19.12 22.21
CA LYS A 163 7.44 -20.34 22.40
C LYS A 163 7.82 -21.14 23.66
N HIS A 164 9.09 -21.10 24.06
CA HIS A 164 9.59 -21.82 25.24
C HIS A 164 9.66 -20.94 26.49
N LYS A 165 9.78 -19.63 26.31
CA LYS A 165 10.04 -18.63 27.33
C LYS A 165 9.27 -17.34 26.97
N PRO A 166 7.97 -17.24 27.26
CA PRO A 166 7.11 -16.14 26.80
C PRO A 166 7.63 -14.73 27.15
N GLU A 167 8.37 -14.57 28.25
CA GLU A 167 9.01 -13.33 28.65
C GLU A 167 10.11 -12.85 27.68
N SER A 168 10.64 -13.72 26.81
CA SER A 168 11.61 -13.32 25.77
C SER A 168 10.97 -12.57 24.60
N HIS A 169 9.66 -12.31 24.62
CA HIS A 169 8.99 -11.47 23.61
C HIS A 169 9.60 -10.07 23.53
N MET A 170 10.13 -9.55 24.65
CA MET A 170 10.82 -8.25 24.68
C MET A 170 12.04 -8.20 23.76
N ASP A 171 12.80 -9.30 23.64
CA ASP A 171 13.98 -9.36 22.75
C ASP A 171 13.57 -9.31 21.27
N LEU A 172 12.44 -9.95 20.94
CA LEU A 172 11.86 -9.98 19.61
C LEU A 172 11.28 -8.62 19.23
N GLU A 173 10.52 -8.02 20.15
CA GLU A 173 9.99 -6.66 20.01
C GLU A 173 11.11 -5.63 19.85
N ALA A 174 12.16 -5.69 20.67
CA ALA A 174 13.33 -4.82 20.52
C ALA A 174 13.99 -4.99 19.15
N THR A 175 14.07 -6.21 18.62
CA THR A 175 14.64 -6.48 17.30
C THR A 175 13.75 -5.95 16.18
N ALA A 176 12.42 -6.07 16.29
CA ALA A 176 11.48 -5.47 15.35
C ALA A 176 11.59 -3.93 15.37
N TRP A 177 11.66 -3.31 16.55
CA TRP A 177 11.87 -1.86 16.66
C TRP A 177 13.20 -1.40 16.08
N SER A 178 14.30 -2.13 16.31
CA SER A 178 15.60 -1.82 15.69
C SER A 178 15.51 -1.89 14.17
N ALA A 179 14.92 -2.94 13.61
CA ALA A 179 14.71 -3.04 12.17
C ALA A 179 13.86 -1.89 11.63
N ALA A 180 12.78 -1.52 12.33
CA ALA A 180 11.91 -0.41 11.94
C ALA A 180 12.65 0.93 11.89
N GLN A 181 13.53 1.18 12.87
CA GLN A 181 14.38 2.37 12.93
C GLN A 181 15.39 2.39 11.78
N GLU A 182 16.03 1.26 11.50
CA GLU A 182 17.00 1.12 10.42
C GLU A 182 16.37 1.36 9.05
N LEU A 183 15.22 0.73 8.76
CA LEU A 183 14.45 0.94 7.54
C LEU A 183 14.02 2.40 7.37
N ARG A 184 13.51 3.01 8.44
CA ARG A 184 13.15 4.44 8.43
C ARG A 184 14.36 5.31 8.10
N GLN A 185 15.51 5.02 8.71
CA GLN A 185 16.75 5.77 8.47
C GLN A 185 17.21 5.60 7.02
N GLY A 186 17.17 4.38 6.47
CA GLY A 186 17.50 4.11 5.07
C GLY A 186 16.59 4.85 4.08
N ILE A 187 15.28 4.89 4.33
CA ILE A 187 14.35 5.68 3.50
C ILE A 187 14.68 7.18 3.62
N PHE A 188 14.98 7.67 4.82
CA PHE A 188 15.34 9.07 5.03
C PHE A 188 16.65 9.45 4.33
N GLU A 189 17.66 8.59 4.37
CA GLU A 189 18.93 8.77 3.67
C GLU A 189 18.73 8.77 2.14
N ASN A 190 17.92 7.84 1.63
CA ASN A 190 17.53 7.82 0.23
C ASN A 190 16.87 9.14 -0.18
N LEU A 191 15.93 9.63 0.62
CA LEU A 191 15.27 10.92 0.38
C LEU A 191 16.26 12.11 0.40
N ASN A 192 17.19 12.14 1.35
CA ASN A 192 18.20 13.19 1.43
C ASN A 192 19.21 13.15 0.27
N SER A 193 19.38 11.98 -0.36
CA SER A 193 20.22 11.85 -1.57
C SER A 193 19.59 12.50 -2.80
N GLY A 194 18.30 12.88 -2.73
CA GLY A 194 17.55 13.48 -3.83
C GLY A 194 17.37 12.51 -4.98
N THR A 195 17.61 12.98 -6.21
CA THR A 195 17.54 12.16 -7.43
C THR A 195 18.90 11.62 -7.88
N LYS A 196 19.93 11.74 -7.04
CA LYS A 196 21.28 11.32 -7.38
C LYS A 196 21.36 9.79 -7.41
N ASN A 197 21.89 9.23 -8.49
CA ASN A 197 22.04 7.78 -8.69
C ASN A 197 20.73 6.99 -8.61
N ASP A 198 19.60 7.63 -8.90
CA ASP A 198 18.31 6.96 -8.90
C ASP A 198 18.15 6.03 -10.11
N ILE A 199 17.60 4.82 -9.87
CA ILE A 199 17.40 3.79 -10.89
C ILE A 199 16.53 4.28 -12.05
N ILE A 200 15.59 5.21 -11.80
CA ILE A 200 14.74 5.80 -12.83
C ILE A 200 15.57 6.51 -13.91
N GLY A 201 16.74 7.05 -13.55
CA GLY A 201 17.66 7.69 -14.48
C GLY A 201 18.29 6.72 -15.49
N LEU A 202 18.28 5.42 -15.20
CA LEU A 202 18.76 4.36 -16.08
C LEU A 202 17.71 3.88 -17.08
N VAL A 203 16.43 4.22 -16.89
CA VAL A 203 15.34 3.81 -17.80
C VAL A 203 15.59 4.22 -19.24
N LYS A 204 16.25 5.36 -19.47
CA LYS A 204 16.65 5.83 -20.82
C LYS A 204 17.60 4.88 -21.56
N LEU A 205 18.22 3.93 -20.85
CA LEU A 205 19.15 2.94 -21.42
C LEU A 205 18.41 1.69 -21.93
N ILE A 206 17.12 1.54 -21.62
CA ILE A 206 16.30 0.43 -22.11
C ILE A 206 16.06 0.63 -23.60
N ARG A 207 16.72 -0.18 -24.43
CA ARG A 207 16.59 -0.15 -25.90
C ARG A 207 15.42 -0.99 -26.41
N ASP A 208 15.12 -2.09 -25.74
CA ASP A 208 14.02 -2.99 -26.05
C ASP A 208 13.16 -3.23 -24.81
N TRP A 209 12.04 -2.53 -24.76
CA TRP A 209 11.08 -2.62 -23.67
C TRP A 209 10.40 -3.99 -23.57
N ARG A 210 10.16 -4.68 -24.69
CA ARG A 210 9.49 -5.98 -24.66
C ARG A 210 10.38 -7.02 -24.01
N SER A 211 11.64 -7.10 -24.46
CA SER A 211 12.63 -8.01 -23.88
C SER A 211 12.91 -7.68 -22.42
N TYR A 212 12.98 -6.40 -22.07
CA TYR A 212 13.16 -5.96 -20.68
C TYR A 212 12.01 -6.45 -19.77
N LEU A 213 10.76 -6.16 -20.13
CA LEU A 213 9.58 -6.58 -19.35
C LEU A 213 9.43 -8.11 -19.28
N ALA A 214 9.72 -8.83 -20.37
CA ALA A 214 9.75 -10.29 -20.38
C ALA A 214 10.83 -10.84 -19.44
N GLY A 215 11.97 -10.15 -19.33
CA GLY A 215 13.03 -10.47 -18.37
C GLY A 215 12.59 -10.31 -16.91
N LEU A 216 11.88 -9.23 -16.59
CA LEU A 216 11.34 -8.97 -15.25
C LEU A 216 10.30 -10.01 -14.80
N SER A 217 9.69 -10.72 -15.74
CA SER A 217 8.65 -11.73 -15.44
C SER A 217 9.24 -13.10 -15.07
N LYS A 218 10.57 -13.27 -15.09
CA LYS A 218 11.22 -14.57 -14.83
C LYS A 218 11.34 -14.90 -13.34
N ASN A 219 11.81 -13.94 -12.55
CA ASN A 219 12.02 -14.08 -11.12
C ASN A 219 11.50 -12.83 -10.41
N ARG A 220 10.81 -13.02 -9.30
CA ARG A 220 10.45 -11.91 -8.40
C ARG A 220 11.68 -11.52 -7.59
N THR A 221 12.00 -10.25 -7.58
CA THR A 221 13.08 -9.70 -6.74
C THR A 221 12.58 -9.51 -5.31
N HIS A 222 11.38 -8.95 -5.15
CA HIS A 222 10.82 -8.58 -3.85
C HIS A 222 9.87 -9.64 -3.32
N ALA A 223 10.04 -10.03 -2.05
CA ALA A 223 9.04 -10.81 -1.34
C ALA A 223 7.83 -9.95 -0.96
N LEU A 224 8.06 -8.68 -0.64
CA LEU A 224 7.04 -7.75 -0.17
C LEU A 224 7.26 -6.34 -0.71
N GLU A 225 6.17 -5.65 -1.00
CA GLU A 225 6.12 -4.19 -1.10
C GLU A 225 5.28 -3.61 0.04
N VAL A 226 5.75 -2.52 0.65
CA VAL A 226 4.92 -1.67 1.51
C VAL A 226 4.74 -0.33 0.80
N SER A 227 3.51 -0.08 0.35
CA SER A 227 3.11 1.13 -0.34
C SER A 227 2.23 1.97 0.57
N ASN A 228 2.78 3.10 1.04
CA ASN A 228 2.14 3.90 2.10
C ASN A 228 1.84 5.32 1.60
N LEU A 229 0.55 5.60 1.40
CA LEU A 229 0.10 6.93 1.00
C LEU A 229 0.21 7.92 2.15
N GLY A 230 0.07 7.48 3.40
CA GLY A 230 0.11 8.32 4.59
C GLY A 230 -1.27 8.69 5.12
N VAL A 231 -1.40 9.92 5.62
CA VAL A 231 -2.62 10.42 6.26
C VAL A 231 -3.34 11.38 5.33
N MET A 232 -4.58 11.08 4.98
CA MET A 232 -5.44 11.96 4.22
C MET A 232 -5.99 13.07 5.11
N GLU A 233 -5.70 14.31 4.73
CA GLU A 233 -6.20 15.53 5.33
C GLU A 233 -7.11 16.25 4.34
N VAL A 234 -8.42 16.13 4.55
CA VAL A 234 -9.39 16.95 3.82
C VAL A 234 -9.28 18.37 4.37
N LYS A 235 -8.64 19.27 3.63
CA LYS A 235 -8.64 20.69 3.99
C LYS A 235 -10.06 21.22 3.81
N GLU A 236 -10.65 21.75 4.87
CA GLU A 236 -11.85 22.57 4.76
C GLU A 236 -11.57 23.69 3.74
N GLY A 237 -12.56 24.02 2.91
CA GLY A 237 -12.43 25.04 1.86
C GLY A 237 -11.76 26.30 2.39
N SER A 238 -10.83 26.85 1.61
CA SER A 238 -10.03 28.02 1.98
C SER A 238 -10.91 29.15 2.53
N GLU A 239 -10.50 29.71 3.68
CA GLU A 239 -11.09 30.93 4.25
C GLU A 239 -11.13 32.03 3.18
N GLY A 240 -12.31 32.30 2.62
CA GLY A 240 -12.49 33.31 1.57
C GLY A 240 -13.61 33.04 0.58
N GLU A 241 -14.12 31.81 0.48
CA GLU A 241 -15.39 31.57 -0.22
C GLU A 241 -16.54 31.84 0.75
N GLU A 242 -17.41 32.78 0.40
CA GLU A 242 -18.66 33.05 1.12
C GLU A 242 -19.34 31.72 1.45
N ALA A 243 -19.94 31.65 2.64
CA ALA A 243 -20.60 30.48 3.22
C ALA A 243 -21.85 30.01 2.43
N ALA A 244 -21.72 29.84 1.12
CA ALA A 244 -22.63 29.08 0.28
C ALA A 244 -22.48 27.60 0.66
N GLU A 245 -23.34 27.19 1.60
CA GLU A 245 -23.64 25.80 1.97
C GLU A 245 -22.42 24.87 1.98
N ARG A 246 -21.70 24.87 3.10
CA ARG A 246 -20.74 23.81 3.41
C ARG A 246 -21.40 22.46 3.13
N CYS A 247 -20.93 21.75 2.12
CA CYS A 247 -21.36 20.39 1.84
C CYS A 247 -20.99 19.55 3.08
N GLY A 248 -21.98 19.17 3.89
CA GLY A 248 -21.80 18.53 5.20
C GLY A 248 -21.28 17.09 5.16
N TRP A 249 -20.54 16.72 4.11
CA TRP A 249 -19.93 15.42 3.93
C TRP A 249 -18.49 15.44 4.44
N GLU A 250 -18.14 14.49 5.28
CA GLU A 250 -16.76 14.21 5.68
C GLU A 250 -16.29 12.89 5.07
N VAL A 251 -14.97 12.75 4.90
CA VAL A 251 -14.40 11.45 4.54
C VAL A 251 -14.13 10.66 5.81
N ASP A 252 -14.88 9.58 6.01
CA ASP A 252 -14.76 8.72 7.19
C ASP A 252 -13.62 7.71 7.07
N ARG A 253 -13.40 7.18 5.86
CA ARG A 253 -12.43 6.11 5.58
C ARG A 253 -11.82 6.26 4.19
N ALA A 254 -10.60 5.77 4.03
CA ALA A 254 -9.95 5.58 2.73
C ALA A 254 -9.46 4.14 2.63
N ILE A 255 -9.58 3.54 1.45
CA ILE A 255 -9.04 2.20 1.15
C ILE A 255 -8.13 2.37 -0.07
N PHE A 256 -6.90 1.88 0.03
CA PHE A 256 -5.94 1.90 -1.06
C PHE A 256 -5.57 0.46 -1.41
N ILE A 257 -5.68 0.10 -2.69
CA ILE A 257 -5.47 -1.25 -3.22
C ILE A 257 -4.61 -1.14 -4.47
N GLN A 258 -3.65 -2.05 -4.60
CA GLN A 258 -2.88 -2.24 -5.82
C GLN A 258 -3.15 -3.64 -6.36
N ALA A 259 -3.29 -3.76 -7.68
CA ALA A 259 -3.37 -5.07 -8.31
C ALA A 259 -2.09 -5.87 -8.08
N ALA A 260 -2.23 -7.18 -7.90
CA ALA A 260 -1.10 -8.06 -7.64
C ALA A 260 -0.17 -8.12 -8.86
N ALA A 261 1.03 -7.53 -8.71
CA ALA A 261 1.97 -7.35 -9.80
C ALA A 261 2.44 -8.70 -10.37
N ILE A 262 2.38 -8.87 -11.70
CA ILE A 262 2.97 -10.03 -12.40
C ILE A 262 4.49 -9.97 -12.31
N SER A 263 5.06 -8.81 -12.64
CA SER A 263 6.46 -8.48 -12.46
C SER A 263 6.59 -7.51 -11.29
N GLY A 264 6.84 -8.03 -10.08
CA GLY A 264 6.90 -7.21 -8.87
C GLY A 264 6.94 -8.04 -7.58
N PRO A 265 6.55 -7.45 -6.44
CA PRO A 265 6.55 -8.13 -5.15
C PRO A 265 5.58 -9.32 -5.13
N ALA A 266 5.86 -10.33 -4.32
CA ALA A 266 4.94 -11.46 -4.13
C ALA A 266 3.70 -11.03 -3.31
N LEU A 267 3.90 -10.22 -2.28
CA LEU A 267 2.85 -9.59 -1.47
C LEU A 267 2.92 -8.07 -1.63
N THR A 268 1.78 -7.41 -1.82
CA THR A 268 1.70 -5.94 -1.82
C THR A 268 0.85 -5.48 -0.66
N LEU A 269 1.46 -4.78 0.29
CA LEU A 269 0.79 -4.18 1.44
C LEU A 269 0.56 -2.68 1.20
N SER A 270 -0.68 -2.32 0.91
CA SER A 270 -1.10 -0.95 0.60
C SER A 270 -1.74 -0.31 1.84
N VAL A 271 -1.29 0.90 2.19
CA VAL A 271 -1.64 1.55 3.47
C VAL A 271 -2.07 3.00 3.26
N VAL A 272 -3.19 3.36 3.91
CA VAL A 272 -3.73 4.71 3.92
C VAL A 272 -4.52 4.94 5.22
N SER A 273 -4.62 6.20 5.66
CA SER A 273 -5.46 6.58 6.80
C SER A 273 -6.14 7.90 6.50
N VAL A 274 -7.24 8.19 7.22
CA VAL A 274 -7.84 9.53 7.26
C VAL A 274 -7.53 10.15 8.61
N LYS A 275 -7.23 11.45 8.66
CA LYS A 275 -6.87 12.14 9.90
C LYS A 275 -7.97 11.96 10.96
N GLY A 276 -7.59 11.43 12.12
CA GLY A 276 -8.51 11.19 13.23
C GLY A 276 -9.39 9.93 13.08
N LYS A 277 -9.21 9.15 12.02
CA LYS A 277 -9.93 7.91 11.73
C LYS A 277 -8.96 6.71 11.72
N ALA A 278 -9.46 5.53 11.37
CA ALA A 278 -8.67 4.30 11.36
C ALA A 278 -7.57 4.28 10.28
N LEU A 279 -6.49 3.56 10.57
CA LEU A 279 -5.52 3.11 9.55
C LEU A 279 -6.12 1.93 8.79
N THR A 280 -6.15 2.01 7.47
CA THR A 280 -6.61 0.92 6.61
C THR A 280 -5.43 0.32 5.86
N MET A 281 -5.41 -1.01 5.80
CA MET A 281 -4.38 -1.80 5.14
C MET A 281 -5.03 -2.84 4.26
N THR A 282 -4.49 -3.03 3.06
CA THR A 282 -4.91 -4.11 2.16
C THR A 282 -3.69 -4.90 1.75
N CYS A 283 -3.84 -6.22 1.64
CA CYS A 283 -2.80 -7.11 1.14
C CYS A 283 -3.28 -7.76 -0.14
N CYS A 284 -2.53 -7.59 -1.23
CA CYS A 284 -2.81 -8.20 -2.51
C CYS A 284 -1.72 -9.20 -2.89
N TRP A 285 -2.11 -10.33 -3.46
CA TRP A 285 -1.23 -11.38 -3.92
C TRP A 285 -1.80 -12.05 -5.16
N GLN A 286 -0.95 -12.78 -5.88
CA GLN A 286 -1.39 -13.52 -7.07
C GLN A 286 -1.90 -14.91 -6.68
N VAL A 287 -3.16 -15.16 -7.01
CA VAL A 287 -3.79 -16.48 -6.86
C VAL A 287 -3.01 -17.52 -7.69
N GLY A 288 -2.66 -18.64 -7.05
CA GLY A 288 -1.88 -19.72 -7.65
C GLY A 288 -0.36 -19.49 -7.66
N VAL A 289 0.13 -18.33 -7.21
CA VAL A 289 1.56 -18.02 -7.09
C VAL A 289 1.99 -17.93 -5.63
N VAL A 290 1.21 -17.25 -4.79
CA VAL A 290 1.43 -17.19 -3.35
C VAL A 290 0.38 -18.07 -2.67
N GLU A 291 0.81 -18.91 -1.73
CA GLU A 291 -0.11 -19.75 -0.97
C GLU A 291 -1.09 -18.90 -0.16
N GLU A 292 -2.37 -19.25 -0.19
CA GLU A 292 -3.43 -18.46 0.46
C GLU A 292 -3.21 -18.37 1.98
N ASP A 293 -2.84 -19.48 2.63
CA ASP A 293 -2.53 -19.52 4.07
C ASP A 293 -1.36 -18.62 4.46
N LEU A 294 -0.37 -18.46 3.56
CA LEU A 294 0.75 -17.55 3.77
C LEU A 294 0.28 -16.09 3.73
N ALA A 295 -0.49 -15.72 2.70
CA ALA A 295 -0.94 -14.34 2.51
C ALA A 295 -1.98 -13.89 3.56
N ARG A 296 -2.95 -14.77 3.87
CA ARG A 296 -3.95 -14.51 4.92
C ARG A 296 -3.30 -14.39 6.28
N GLY A 297 -2.47 -15.36 6.63
CA GLY A 297 -1.80 -15.34 7.91
C GLY A 297 -0.79 -14.20 8.06
N PHE A 298 -0.11 -13.79 6.99
CA PHE A 298 0.69 -12.56 6.99
C PHE A 298 -0.15 -11.32 7.33
N SER A 299 -1.36 -11.24 6.76
CA SER A 299 -2.29 -10.14 7.00
C SER A 299 -2.82 -10.16 8.45
N GLU A 300 -3.17 -11.35 8.95
CA GLU A 300 -3.64 -11.59 10.32
C GLU A 300 -2.57 -11.23 11.37
N ASP A 301 -1.32 -11.64 11.15
CA ASP A 301 -0.19 -11.31 12.01
C ASP A 301 -0.07 -9.79 12.18
N ILE A 302 0.03 -9.07 11.06
CA ILE A 302 0.23 -7.62 11.07
C ILE A 302 -0.97 -6.91 11.69
N GLY A 303 -2.19 -7.31 11.32
CA GLY A 303 -3.42 -6.74 11.90
C GLY A 303 -3.48 -6.93 13.42
N THR A 304 -3.21 -8.14 13.90
CA THR A 304 -3.20 -8.47 15.32
C THR A 304 -2.16 -7.67 16.09
N TRP A 305 -0.93 -7.59 15.57
CA TRP A 305 0.16 -6.88 16.25
C TRP A 305 -0.04 -5.37 16.29
N LEU A 306 -0.60 -4.77 15.23
CA LEU A 306 -0.93 -3.34 15.20
C LEU A 306 -2.10 -3.01 16.12
N ASN A 307 -3.14 -3.86 16.17
CA ASN A 307 -4.24 -3.71 17.12
C ASN A 307 -3.75 -3.82 18.57
N SER A 308 -2.88 -4.79 18.86
CA SER A 308 -2.23 -4.88 20.17
C SER A 308 -1.43 -3.61 20.49
N LEU A 309 -0.59 -3.14 19.57
CA LEU A 309 0.18 -1.91 19.78
C LEU A 309 -0.73 -0.72 20.09
N GLY A 310 -1.83 -0.56 19.33
CA GLY A 310 -2.79 0.51 19.53
C GLY A 310 -3.53 0.45 20.87
N ASN A 311 -3.82 -0.77 21.37
CA ASN A 311 -4.61 -0.98 22.58
C ASN A 311 -3.77 -1.07 23.86
N THR A 312 -2.57 -1.65 23.79
CA THR A 312 -1.74 -1.97 24.96
C THR A 312 -0.39 -1.27 24.95
N GLY A 313 0.01 -0.64 23.85
CA GLY A 313 1.33 -0.01 23.68
C GLY A 313 2.48 -0.99 23.42
N THR A 314 2.19 -2.28 23.20
CA THR A 314 3.18 -3.33 22.94
C THR A 314 2.71 -4.24 21.81
N PHE A 315 3.63 -4.84 21.06
CA PHE A 315 3.24 -5.86 20.10
C PHE A 315 3.06 -7.23 20.76
N ASP A 316 1.98 -7.94 20.44
CA ASP A 316 1.81 -9.34 20.86
C ASP A 316 2.53 -10.32 19.93
N ILE A 317 3.79 -10.01 19.56
CA ILE A 317 4.54 -10.78 18.57
C ILE A 317 5.00 -12.12 19.16
N GLY A 318 4.68 -13.21 18.46
CA GLY A 318 5.15 -14.56 18.81
C GLY A 318 4.37 -15.21 19.95
N ARG A 319 3.41 -14.52 20.57
CA ARG A 319 2.39 -15.15 21.39
C ARG A 319 1.34 -15.67 20.42
N GLY A 320 1.34 -16.98 20.19
CA GLY A 320 0.29 -17.60 19.37
C GLY A 320 -1.09 -17.26 19.95
N GLU A 321 -2.12 -17.25 19.10
CA GLU A 321 -3.50 -17.02 19.53
C GLU A 321 -3.81 -17.81 20.80
N LYS A 322 -4.35 -17.14 21.83
CA LYS A 322 -5.21 -17.88 22.75
C LYS A 322 -6.39 -18.37 21.91
N PRO A 323 -6.70 -19.69 21.93
CA PRO A 323 -7.93 -20.17 21.32
C PRO A 323 -9.08 -19.31 21.85
N SER A 324 -9.92 -18.80 20.95
CA SER A 324 -11.21 -18.25 21.35
C SER A 324 -11.98 -19.36 22.08
N GLU A 325 -12.33 -19.11 23.34
CA GLU A 325 -13.35 -19.90 24.05
C GLU A 325 -14.73 -19.72 23.39
#